data_AF-A0A9X2Z9L6-F1
#
_entry.id   AF-A0A9X2Z9L6-F1
#
_cell.length_a   1.000
_cell.length_b   1.000
_cell.length_c   1.000
_cell.angle_alpha   90.00
_cell.angle_beta   90.00
_cell.angle_gamma   90.00
#
_symmetry.space_group_name_H-M   'P 1'
#
loop_
_entity.id
_entity.type
_entity.pdbx_description
1 polymer ?
#
loop_
_entity_poly.entity_id
_entity_poly.type
_entity_poly.pdbx_seq_one_letter_code
_entity_poly.pdbx_strand_id
1 'polypeptide(L)'
;MPRRLLALLVAGTAALLAPAAAAQSSNIETIEGSSPGEKMTLTITPHVLNDDVSARAVGIESPTGTRWALTLIGISRADSVGLSLGEEALPIADVSRPGKDEVGPTRVYVSQETFLTVAEQSRARLHVGDATLSLPAPMRADMQQIFDTVL
;
A
#
# COMPACT_ATOMS: atom_id res chain seq x y z
N MET A 1 49.84 -50.03 27.35
CA MET A 1 48.70 -50.53 26.52
C MET A 1 47.61 -51.00 27.47
N PRO A 2 46.46 -50.30 27.50
CA PRO A 2 45.31 -50.82 26.75
C PRO A 2 44.50 -49.75 25.99
N ARG A 3 43.90 -50.21 24.89
CA ARG A 3 42.79 -49.62 24.13
C ARG A 3 41.62 -49.25 25.04
N ARG A 4 41.18 -47.98 25.06
CA ARG A 4 39.78 -47.58 25.31
C ARG A 4 39.49 -46.20 24.72
N LEU A 5 38.35 -46.13 24.04
CA LEU A 5 37.52 -44.95 23.74
C LEU A 5 38.18 -43.78 23.01
N LEU A 6 37.88 -43.64 21.71
CA LEU A 6 37.29 -42.40 21.20
C LEU A 6 36.65 -42.67 19.83
N ALA A 7 35.48 -43.31 19.85
CA ALA A 7 34.58 -43.34 18.72
C ALA A 7 33.39 -42.46 19.11
N LEU A 8 33.41 -41.19 18.73
CA LEU A 8 32.25 -40.30 18.61
C LEU A 8 32.72 -38.90 18.25
N LEU A 9 31.91 -38.21 17.44
CA LEU A 9 32.02 -36.83 16.97
C LEU A 9 32.99 -36.63 15.80
N VAL A 10 32.49 -36.77 14.57
CA VAL A 10 32.24 -35.65 13.64
C VAL A 10 31.29 -36.15 12.56
N ALA A 11 29.99 -36.21 12.85
CA ALA A 11 28.97 -36.42 11.83
C ALA A 11 27.73 -35.61 12.23
N GLY A 12 27.36 -34.64 11.39
CA GLY A 12 26.00 -34.08 11.37
C GLY A 12 25.75 -32.80 12.17
N THR A 13 26.49 -31.73 11.90
CA THR A 13 26.02 -30.36 12.21
C THR A 13 26.10 -29.48 10.95
N ALA A 14 25.38 -29.87 9.91
CA ALA A 14 25.19 -29.08 8.68
C ALA A 14 23.70 -28.77 8.43
N ALA A 15 22.92 -28.56 9.48
CA ALA A 15 21.48 -28.33 9.38
C ALA A 15 20.98 -27.22 10.32
N LEU A 16 21.65 -26.06 10.39
CA LEU A 16 21.16 -24.90 11.17
C LEU A 16 21.48 -23.54 10.51
N LEU A 17 21.40 -23.47 9.19
CA LEU A 17 21.42 -22.19 8.45
C LEU A 17 20.21 -22.10 7.51
N ALA A 18 19.01 -22.30 8.06
CA ALA A 18 17.83 -21.68 7.44
C ALA A 18 17.81 -20.22 7.94
N PRO A 19 17.82 -19.21 7.07
CA PRO A 19 17.47 -17.87 7.51
C PRO A 19 16.05 -17.96 8.04
N ALA A 20 15.85 -17.61 9.31
CA ALA A 20 14.53 -17.34 9.81
C ALA A 20 13.98 -16.21 8.93
N ALA A 21 13.03 -16.54 8.04
CA ALA A 21 12.21 -15.53 7.40
C ALA A 21 11.48 -14.83 8.53
N ALA A 22 12.03 -13.70 8.98
CA ALA A 22 11.31 -12.80 9.84
C ALA A 22 10.07 -12.41 9.05
N ALA A 23 8.90 -12.87 9.50
CA ALA A 23 7.63 -12.36 9.02
C ALA A 23 7.61 -10.88 9.40
N GLN A 24 8.13 -10.03 8.51
CA GLN A 24 7.95 -8.59 8.61
C GLN A 24 6.43 -8.40 8.62
N SER A 25 5.89 -7.87 9.70
CA SER A 25 4.48 -7.47 9.74
C SER A 25 4.28 -6.48 8.59
N SER A 26 3.50 -6.86 7.58
CA SER A 26 3.18 -5.97 6.48
C SER A 26 2.46 -4.74 7.02
N ASN A 27 2.74 -3.55 6.47
CA ASN A 27 1.98 -2.33 6.78
C ASN A 27 0.57 -2.38 6.16
N ILE A 28 0.02 -3.57 5.91
CA ILE A 28 -1.23 -3.81 5.19
C ILE A 28 -2.11 -4.72 6.04
N GLU A 29 -3.39 -4.38 6.07
CA GLU A 29 -4.43 -5.14 6.75
C GLU A 29 -5.68 -5.22 5.86
N THR A 30 -6.42 -6.32 5.97
CA THR A 30 -7.74 -6.48 5.37
C THR A 30 -8.81 -6.42 6.44
N ILE A 31 -9.73 -5.48 6.31
CA ILE A 31 -10.86 -5.26 7.22
C ILE A 31 -12.19 -5.38 6.48
N GLU A 32 -13.29 -5.43 7.23
CA GLU A 32 -14.64 -5.30 6.65
C GLU A 32 -14.81 -3.91 6.01
N GLY A 33 -15.36 -3.88 4.80
CA GLY A 33 -15.62 -2.66 4.04
C GLY A 33 -16.88 -1.93 4.51
N SER A 34 -17.23 -0.83 3.82
CA SER A 34 -18.35 0.02 4.23
C SER A 34 -19.72 -0.58 3.88
N SER A 35 -19.77 -1.44 2.86
CA SER A 35 -21.01 -2.09 2.43
C SER A 35 -20.99 -3.59 2.78
N PRO A 36 -22.15 -4.24 2.96
CA PRO A 36 -22.22 -5.67 3.25
C PRO A 36 -21.48 -6.51 2.21
N GLY A 37 -20.56 -7.36 2.67
CA GLY A 37 -19.75 -8.22 1.82
C GLY A 37 -18.55 -7.53 1.17
N GLU A 38 -18.33 -6.24 1.41
CA GLU A 38 -17.08 -5.59 1.01
C GLU A 38 -15.94 -5.97 1.96
N LYS A 39 -14.74 -6.18 1.39
CA LYS A 39 -13.49 -6.24 2.14
C LYS A 39 -12.58 -5.12 1.65
N MET A 40 -11.93 -4.46 2.59
CA MET A 40 -11.00 -3.38 2.29
C MET A 40 -9.60 -3.77 2.74
N THR A 41 -8.68 -3.88 1.80
CA THR A 41 -7.26 -4.07 2.07
C THR A 41 -6.56 -2.72 1.96
N LEU A 42 -5.94 -2.25 3.04
CA LEU A 42 -5.37 -0.91 3.10
C LEU A 42 -4.07 -0.87 3.89
N THR A 43 -3.30 0.21 3.70
CA THR A 43 -2.15 0.49 4.54
C THR A 43 -2.55 0.93 5.96
N ILE A 44 -1.98 0.30 6.99
CA ILE A 44 -2.26 0.57 8.41
C ILE A 44 -1.76 1.97 8.78
N THR A 45 -0.47 2.22 8.61
CA THR A 45 0.15 3.54 8.83
C THR A 45 0.15 4.32 7.52
N PRO A 46 -0.48 5.51 7.46
CA PRO A 46 -0.37 6.38 6.29
C PRO A 46 1.07 6.75 5.98
N HIS A 47 1.39 6.87 4.70
CA HIS A 47 2.67 7.42 4.26
C HIS A 47 2.58 8.94 4.20
N VAL A 48 3.51 9.62 4.87
CA VAL A 48 3.65 11.07 4.82
C VAL A 48 4.20 11.46 3.45
N LEU A 49 3.53 12.37 2.75
CA LEU A 49 3.95 12.86 1.43
C LEU A 49 4.63 14.24 1.53
N ASN A 50 4.15 15.09 2.42
CA ASN A 50 4.77 16.34 2.86
C ASN A 50 4.23 16.68 4.28
N ASP A 51 4.48 17.91 4.76
CA ASP A 51 4.09 18.34 6.10
C ASP A 51 2.56 18.33 6.34
N ASP A 52 1.76 18.49 5.28
CA ASP A 52 0.30 18.63 5.38
C ASP A 52 -0.47 17.38 4.92
N VAL A 53 0.12 16.59 4.03
CA VAL A 53 -0.57 15.52 3.31
C VAL A 53 0.04 14.17 3.63
N SER A 54 -0.82 13.25 4.04
CA SER A 54 -0.51 11.82 4.13
C SER A 54 -1.47 11.01 3.28
N ALA A 55 -1.04 9.84 2.84
CA ALA A 55 -1.84 8.98 1.97
C ALA A 55 -1.80 7.52 2.38
N ARG A 56 -2.91 6.82 2.10
CA ARG A 56 -3.04 5.36 2.21
C ARG A 56 -3.40 4.79 0.85
N ALA A 57 -2.82 3.64 0.52
CA ALA A 57 -3.29 2.83 -0.60
C ALA A 57 -4.43 1.92 -0.13
N VAL A 58 -5.42 1.70 -1.00
CA VAL A 58 -6.62 0.92 -0.70
C VAL A 58 -7.07 0.11 -1.91
N GLY A 59 -7.28 -1.19 -1.70
CA GLY A 59 -8.05 -2.08 -2.58
C GLY A 59 -9.35 -2.47 -1.90
N ILE A 60 -10.46 -2.44 -2.64
CA ILE A 60 -11.81 -2.74 -2.13
C ILE A 60 -12.39 -3.86 -2.98
N GLU A 61 -12.45 -5.06 -2.40
CA GLU A 61 -13.16 -6.20 -2.97
C GLU A 61 -14.65 -6.07 -2.63
N SER A 62 -15.53 -6.18 -3.63
CA SER A 62 -16.97 -6.21 -3.44
C SER A 62 -17.61 -7.26 -4.35
N PRO A 63 -18.87 -7.69 -4.07
CA PRO A 63 -19.57 -8.64 -4.94
C PRO A 63 -19.76 -8.17 -6.39
N THR A 64 -19.69 -6.85 -6.63
CA THR A 64 -19.84 -6.25 -7.96
C THR A 64 -18.50 -5.99 -8.67
N GLY A 65 -17.38 -6.26 -8.01
CA GLY A 65 -16.03 -6.10 -8.54
C GLY A 65 -15.07 -5.41 -7.58
N THR A 66 -13.84 -5.22 -8.04
CA THR A 66 -12.76 -4.61 -7.26
C THR A 66 -12.59 -3.14 -7.62
N ARG A 67 -12.41 -2.29 -6.60
CA ARG A 67 -12.13 -0.86 -6.76
C ARG A 67 -10.80 -0.50 -6.12
N TRP A 68 -10.10 0.45 -6.71
CA TRP A 68 -8.76 0.86 -6.30
C TRP A 68 -8.77 2.35 -5.96
N ALA A 69 -8.11 2.72 -4.87
CA ALA A 69 -8.10 4.10 -4.42
C ALA A 69 -6.85 4.50 -3.64
N LEU A 70 -6.61 5.81 -3.62
CA LEU A 70 -5.76 6.48 -2.64
C LEU A 70 -6.65 7.24 -1.65
N THR A 71 -6.43 7.04 -0.36
CA THR A 71 -7.10 7.81 0.70
C THR A 71 -6.15 8.90 1.18
N LEU A 72 -6.49 10.16 0.91
CA LEU A 72 -5.72 11.36 1.23
C LEU A 72 -6.21 11.97 2.55
N ILE A 73 -5.26 12.31 3.41
CA ILE A 73 -5.47 12.86 4.75
C ILE A 73 -4.78 14.23 4.81
N GLY A 74 -5.44 15.19 5.45
CA GLY A 74 -4.92 16.56 5.63
C GLY A 74 -5.25 17.52 4.50
N ILE A 75 -6.00 17.08 3.48
CA ILE A 75 -6.40 17.92 2.35
C ILE A 75 -7.78 18.56 2.57
N SER A 76 -7.98 19.74 2.01
CA SER A 76 -9.23 20.48 2.06
C SER A 76 -10.20 20.04 0.96
N ARG A 77 -11.49 20.40 1.10
CA ARG A 77 -12.49 20.19 0.04
C ARG A 77 -12.23 21.07 -1.19
N ALA A 78 -11.58 22.22 -1.02
CA ALA A 78 -11.28 23.15 -2.10
C ALA A 78 -10.08 22.71 -2.94
N ASP A 79 -9.22 21.84 -2.40
CA ASP A 79 -7.99 21.42 -3.08
C ASP A 79 -8.35 20.60 -4.33
N SER A 80 -7.83 21.01 -5.48
CA SER A 80 -7.85 20.16 -6.68
C SER A 80 -7.03 18.90 -6.45
N VAL A 81 -7.46 17.78 -7.04
CA VAL A 81 -6.72 16.51 -6.94
C VAL A 81 -6.46 15.99 -8.35
N GLY A 82 -5.21 15.61 -8.62
CA GLY A 82 -4.78 15.09 -9.91
C GLY A 82 -3.70 14.01 -9.75
N LEU A 83 -3.52 13.20 -10.79
CA LEU A 83 -2.42 12.24 -10.91
C LEU A 83 -1.73 12.44 -12.25
N SER A 84 -0.41 12.30 -12.30
CA SER A 84 0.33 12.31 -13.56
C SER A 84 1.51 11.35 -13.57
N LEU A 85 1.98 11.03 -14.76
CA LEU A 85 3.17 10.23 -15.03
C LEU A 85 4.13 11.04 -15.91
N GLY A 86 5.01 11.83 -15.28
CA GLY A 86 5.67 12.93 -15.98
C GLY A 86 4.63 14.00 -16.35
N GLU A 87 4.59 14.39 -17.62
CA GLU A 87 3.67 15.41 -18.15
C GLU A 87 2.27 14.86 -18.50
N GLU A 88 2.09 13.54 -18.50
CA GLU A 88 0.83 12.89 -18.87
C GLU A 88 -0.11 12.76 -17.68
N ALA A 89 -1.32 13.29 -17.77
CA ALA A 89 -2.34 13.13 -16.75
C ALA A 89 -2.86 11.68 -16.71
N LEU A 90 -2.85 11.06 -15.53
CA LEU A 90 -3.44 9.75 -15.28
C LEU A 90 -4.92 9.91 -14.92
N PRO A 91 -5.81 9.03 -15.43
CA PRO A 91 -7.24 9.18 -15.21
C PRO A 91 -7.64 8.89 -13.76
N ILE A 92 -8.38 9.83 -13.17
CA ILE A 92 -9.10 9.66 -11.90
C ILE A 92 -10.54 9.29 -12.22
N ALA A 93 -11.03 8.18 -11.66
CA ALA A 93 -12.38 7.69 -11.90
C ALA A 93 -13.42 8.47 -11.10
N ASP A 94 -13.13 8.75 -9.82
CA ASP A 94 -14.01 9.50 -8.93
C ASP A 94 -13.23 10.07 -7.73
N VAL A 95 -13.77 11.10 -7.09
CA VAL A 95 -13.23 11.68 -5.84
C VAL A 95 -14.36 11.82 -4.82
N SER A 96 -14.33 10.97 -3.81
CA SER A 96 -15.26 11.03 -2.68
C SER A 96 -14.65 11.87 -1.56
N ARG A 97 -15.38 12.91 -1.13
CA ARG A 97 -14.97 13.82 -0.06
C ARG A 97 -15.98 13.76 1.08
N PRO A 98 -15.55 14.01 2.34
CA PRO A 98 -16.48 14.18 3.46
C PRO A 98 -17.47 15.31 3.18
N GLY A 99 -18.64 15.25 3.82
CA GLY A 99 -19.64 16.32 3.91
C GLY A 99 -19.08 17.68 4.37
N LYS A 100 -19.84 18.77 4.19
CA LYS A 100 -19.36 20.13 4.48
C LYS A 100 -18.95 20.30 5.95
N ASP A 101 -19.68 19.63 6.83
CA ASP A 101 -19.52 19.68 8.28
C ASP A 101 -18.98 18.34 8.83
N GLU A 102 -18.45 17.48 7.95
CA GLU A 102 -17.90 16.17 8.32
C GLU A 102 -16.37 16.20 8.28
N VAL A 103 -15.77 15.51 9.24
CA VAL A 103 -14.33 15.28 9.27
C VAL A 103 -14.07 13.89 8.72
N GLY A 104 -13.20 13.79 7.72
CA GLY A 104 -12.79 12.51 7.16
C GLY A 104 -11.74 12.67 6.07
N PRO A 105 -11.19 11.57 5.58
CA PRO A 105 -10.25 11.62 4.47
C PRO A 105 -10.97 11.79 3.13
N THR A 106 -10.25 12.27 2.12
CA THR A 106 -10.71 12.25 0.73
C THR A 106 -10.26 10.96 0.06
N ARG A 107 -11.16 10.24 -0.62
CA ARG A 107 -10.82 9.01 -1.34
C ARG A 107 -10.84 9.28 -2.85
N VAL A 108 -9.71 9.02 -3.49
CA VAL A 108 -9.48 9.20 -4.92
C VAL A 108 -9.50 7.83 -5.57
N TYR A 109 -10.56 7.53 -6.30
CA TYR A 109 -10.72 6.27 -7.01
C TYR A 109 -10.05 6.33 -8.37
N VAL A 110 -9.38 5.25 -8.74
CA VAL A 110 -8.64 5.12 -9.99
C VAL A 110 -8.94 3.77 -10.65
N SER A 111 -8.61 3.63 -11.93
CA SER A 111 -8.66 2.33 -12.58
C SER A 111 -7.59 1.39 -12.00
N GLN A 112 -7.79 0.08 -12.17
CA GLN A 112 -6.79 -0.94 -11.82
C GLN A 112 -5.44 -0.65 -12.50
N GLU A 113 -5.47 -0.32 -13.79
CA GLU A 113 -4.28 0.03 -14.58
C GLU A 113 -3.56 1.25 -14.00
N THR A 114 -4.30 2.30 -13.63
CA THR A 114 -3.71 3.51 -13.03
C THR A 114 -3.09 3.20 -11.67
N PHE A 115 -3.78 2.40 -10.84
CA PHE A 115 -3.26 2.00 -9.54
C PHE A 115 -1.92 1.26 -9.68
N LEU A 116 -1.85 0.27 -10.57
CA LEU A 116 -0.62 -0.48 -10.83
C LEU A 116 0.48 0.40 -11.45
N THR A 117 0.12 1.26 -12.41
CA THR A 117 1.05 2.24 -13.00
C THR A 117 1.71 3.11 -11.93
N VAL A 118 0.94 3.61 -10.98
CA VAL A 118 1.45 4.43 -9.87
C VAL A 118 2.32 3.59 -8.91
N ALA A 119 1.97 2.33 -8.65
CA ALA A 119 2.78 1.43 -7.84
C ALA A 119 4.16 1.17 -8.48
N GLU A 120 4.19 0.89 -9.78
CA GLU A 120 5.43 0.51 -10.47
C GLU A 120 6.33 1.71 -10.78
N GLN A 121 5.76 2.86 -11.13
CA GLN A 121 6.49 3.97 -11.72
C GLN A 121 6.83 5.06 -10.70
N SER A 122 8.12 5.19 -10.34
CA SER A 122 8.60 6.23 -9.42
C SER A 122 8.41 7.68 -9.92
N ARG A 123 8.13 7.86 -11.22
CA ARG A 123 7.84 9.16 -11.84
C ARG A 123 6.37 9.59 -11.70
N ALA A 124 5.51 8.75 -11.13
CA ALA A 124 4.14 9.13 -10.83
C ALA A 124 4.11 10.26 -9.80
N ARG A 125 3.20 11.21 -9.97
CA ARG A 125 3.01 12.36 -9.09
C ARG A 125 1.55 12.51 -8.71
N LEU A 126 1.32 12.79 -7.44
CA LEU A 126 0.03 13.21 -6.91
C LEU A 126 0.01 14.73 -6.83
N HIS A 127 -1.03 15.35 -7.36
CA HIS A 127 -1.25 16.80 -7.30
C HIS A 127 -2.37 17.09 -6.31
N VAL A 128 -2.11 17.96 -5.34
CA VAL A 128 -3.08 18.39 -4.32
C VAL A 128 -3.00 19.90 -4.18
N GLY A 129 -4.03 20.62 -4.62
CA GLY A 129 -3.98 22.07 -4.77
C GLY A 129 -2.78 22.46 -5.63
N ASP A 130 -1.88 23.29 -5.08
CA ASP A 130 -0.64 23.72 -5.73
C ASP A 130 0.56 22.80 -5.46
N ALA A 131 0.38 21.76 -4.64
CA ALA A 131 1.45 20.84 -4.27
C ALA A 131 1.59 19.68 -5.27
N THR A 132 2.83 19.40 -5.68
CA THR A 132 3.18 18.19 -6.43
C THR A 132 3.97 17.24 -5.52
N LEU A 133 3.39 16.07 -5.27
CA LEU A 133 3.84 15.11 -4.27
C LEU A 133 4.36 13.84 -4.95
N SER A 134 5.52 13.37 -4.48
CA SER A 134 6.05 12.06 -4.90
C SER A 134 5.47 10.96 -4.00
N LEU A 135 5.20 9.79 -4.58
CA LEU A 135 4.80 8.62 -3.80
C LEU A 135 6.07 7.87 -3.34
N PRO A 136 6.32 7.76 -2.03
CA PRO A 136 7.51 7.09 -1.52
C PRO A 136 7.60 5.63 -1.96
N ALA A 137 8.82 5.11 -2.09
CA ALA A 137 9.01 3.70 -2.46
C ALA A 137 8.29 2.70 -1.53
N PRO A 138 8.25 2.90 -0.20
CA PRO A 138 7.45 2.05 0.69
C PRO A 138 5.95 2.08 0.37
N MET A 139 5.38 3.25 0.07
CA MET A 139 3.97 3.37 -0.33
C MET A 139 3.68 2.60 -1.62
N ARG A 140 4.57 2.71 -2.60
CA ARG A 140 4.46 2.00 -3.88
C ARG A 140 4.58 0.48 -3.71
N ALA A 141 5.46 0.02 -2.82
CA ALA A 141 5.55 -1.39 -2.46
C ALA A 141 4.27 -1.88 -1.79
N ASP A 142 3.69 -1.08 -0.88
CA ASP A 142 2.41 -1.40 -0.26
C ASP A 142 1.28 -1.46 -1.31
N MET A 143 1.26 -0.55 -2.29
CA MET A 143 0.29 -0.60 -3.39
C MET A 143 0.41 -1.92 -4.18
N GLN A 144 1.63 -2.33 -4.52
CA GLN A 144 1.84 -3.62 -5.21
C GLN A 144 1.34 -4.79 -4.38
N GLN A 145 1.69 -4.83 -3.09
CA GLN A 145 1.25 -5.91 -2.22
C GLN A 145 -0.27 -5.94 -2.02
N ILE A 146 -0.93 -4.78 -1.94
CA ILE A 146 -2.40 -4.70 -1.92
C ILE A 146 -2.97 -5.25 -3.24
N PHE A 147 -2.38 -4.90 -4.38
CA PHE A 147 -2.80 -5.43 -5.67
C PHE A 147 -2.73 -6.96 -5.72
N ASP A 148 -1.60 -7.53 -5.28
CA ASP A 148 -1.37 -8.98 -5.25
C ASP A 148 -2.24 -9.71 -4.20
N THR A 149 -2.74 -9.00 -3.19
CA THR A 149 -3.60 -9.58 -2.14
C THR A 149 -5.06 -9.66 -2.55
N VAL A 150 -5.52 -8.68 -3.33
CA VAL A 150 -6.93 -8.53 -3.70
C VAL A 150 -7.27 -9.29 -4.98
N LEU A 151 -6.27 -9.68 -5.80
CA LEU A 151 -6.44 -10.41 -7.06
C LEU A 151 -5.92 -11.85 -6.99
#